data_AF-A0A6V7JW92-F1
#
_entry.id   AF-A0A6V7JW92-F1
#
_cell.length_a   1.000
_cell.length_b   1.000
_cell.length_c   1.000
_cell.angle_alpha   90.00
_cell.angle_beta   90.00
_cell.angle_gamma   90.00
#
_symmetry.space_group_name_H-M   'P 1'
#
loop_
_entity.id
_entity.type
_entity.pdbx_description
1 polymer ?
#
loop_
_entity_poly.entity_id
_entity_poly.type
_entity_poly.pdbx_seq_one_letter_code
_entity_poly.pdbx_strand_id
1 'polypeptide(L)' 'TIHNMQDICRFETAWTPNHISPWCAIFSKEEWRVMEYIDDLQYYYAAGYGIEINKMIGCFPMEDLFNHF' A
#
# COMPACT_ATOMS: atom_id res chain seq x y z
N THR A 1 -1.40 15.25 -9.04
CA THR A 1 -2.75 14.66 -9.23
C THR A 1 -3.34 14.31 -7.88
N ILE A 2 -4.55 13.72 -7.81
CA ILE A 2 -5.22 13.35 -6.54
C ILE A 2 -4.39 12.36 -5.69
N HIS A 3 -3.76 11.39 -6.33
CA HIS A 3 -2.83 10.45 -5.69
C HIS A 3 -1.64 11.15 -5.04
N ASN A 4 -1.09 12.20 -5.65
CA ASN A 4 0.02 12.93 -5.03
C ASN A 4 -0.37 13.57 -3.69
N MET A 5 -1.61 14.03 -3.53
CA MET A 5 -2.05 14.61 -2.25
C MET A 5 -2.22 13.52 -1.18
N GLN A 6 -2.73 12.34 -1.59
CA GLN A 6 -2.77 11.14 -0.75
C GLN A 6 -1.37 10.72 -0.30
N ASP A 7 -0.41 10.70 -1.23
CA ASP A 7 0.98 10.32 -0.96
C ASP A 7 1.68 11.31 -0.03
N ILE A 8 1.49 12.62 -0.23
CA ILE A 8 2.04 13.63 0.68
C ILE A 8 1.51 13.41 2.10
N CYS A 9 0.20 13.19 2.26
CA CYS A 9 -0.37 12.85 3.56
C CYS A 9 0.33 11.61 4.18
N ARG A 10 0.42 10.50 3.42
CA ARG A 10 1.02 9.24 3.90
C ARG A 10 2.49 9.42 4.32
N PHE A 11 3.29 10.07 3.46
CA PHE A 11 4.71 10.25 3.71
C PHE A 11 4.98 11.24 4.85
N GLU A 12 4.23 12.35 4.92
CA GLU A 12 4.35 13.28 6.05
C GLU A 12 3.95 12.63 7.37
N THR A 13 2.84 11.88 7.42
CA THR A 13 2.45 11.14 8.62
C THR A 13 3.51 10.11 9.05
N ALA A 14 4.16 9.43 8.09
CA ALA A 14 5.26 8.52 8.41
C ALA A 14 6.52 9.25 8.90
N TRP A 15 6.83 10.42 8.33
CA TRP A 15 8.03 11.20 8.65
C TRP A 15 7.89 12.00 9.95
N THR A 16 6.71 12.55 10.23
CA THR A 16 6.40 13.34 11.42
C THR A 16 5.16 12.78 12.14
N PRO A 17 5.29 11.68 12.89
CA PRO A 17 4.15 10.96 13.50
C PRO A 17 3.28 11.80 14.45
N ASN A 18 3.86 12.85 15.04
CA ASN A 18 3.16 13.76 15.96
C ASN A 18 2.50 14.96 15.27
N HIS A 19 2.57 15.05 13.93
CA HIS A 19 2.01 16.14 13.15
C HIS A 19 1.10 15.60 12.04
N ILE A 20 -0.15 16.05 12.03
CA ILE A 20 -1.11 15.66 11.01
C ILE A 20 -0.91 16.56 9.79
N SER A 21 -0.63 15.97 8.63
CA SER A 21 -0.52 16.70 7.37
C SER A 21 -1.86 17.37 7.02
N PRO A 22 -1.88 18.66 6.62
CA PRO A 22 -3.08 19.29 6.08
C PRO A 22 -3.63 18.55 4.85
N TRP A 23 -2.77 17.87 4.09
CA TRP A 23 -3.15 17.07 2.94
C TRP A 23 -3.98 15.84 3.31
N CYS A 24 -3.95 15.41 4.59
CA CYS A 24 -4.84 14.34 5.06
C CYS A 24 -6.29 14.80 5.22
N ALA A 25 -6.50 16.09 5.51
CA ALA A 25 -7.81 16.65 5.85
C ALA A 25 -8.69 16.96 4.62
N ILE A 26 -8.12 16.92 3.42
CA ILE A 26 -8.85 17.22 2.19
C ILE A 26 -9.78 16.08 1.75
N PHE A 27 -9.58 14.88 2.31
CA PHE A 27 -10.33 13.68 1.97
C PHE A 27 -11.28 13.31 3.11
N SER A 28 -12.52 12.99 2.77
CA SER A 28 -13.46 12.34 3.66
C SER A 28 -13.07 10.88 3.91
N LYS A 29 -13.66 10.28 4.94
CA LYS A 29 -13.44 8.85 5.26
C LYS A 29 -13.82 7.91 4.12
N GLU A 30 -14.88 8.23 3.36
CA GLU A 30 -15.29 7.39 2.24
C GLU A 30 -14.34 7.54 1.05
N GLU A 31 -13.84 8.74 0.78
CA GLU A 31 -12.79 8.94 -0.24
C GLU A 31 -11.52 8.18 0.12
N TRP A 32 -11.11 8.18 1.40
CA TRP A 32 -9.99 7.35 1.87
C TRP A 32 -10.18 5.87 1.55
N ARG A 33 -11.35 5.30 1.83
CA ARG A 33 -11.64 3.88 1.51
C ARG A 33 -11.57 3.58 0.01
N VAL A 34 -12.04 4.52 -0.82
CA VAL A 34 -11.93 4.36 -2.28
C VAL A 34 -10.48 4.36 -2.71
N MET A 35 -9.66 5.28 -2.19
CA MET A 35 -8.23 5.35 -2.52
C MET A 35 -7.47 4.11 -2.03
N GLU A 36 -7.75 3.64 -0.81
CA GLU A 36 -7.22 2.38 -0.27
C GLU A 36 -7.57 1.19 -1.18
N TYR A 37 -8.82 1.12 -1.64
CA TYR A 37 -9.24 0.03 -2.53
C TYR A 37 -8.57 0.11 -3.91
N ILE A 38 -8.30 1.30 -4.42
CA ILE A 38 -7.52 1.48 -5.66
C ILE A 38 -6.09 0.95 -5.46
N ASP A 39 -5.44 1.31 -4.36
CA ASP A 39 -4.09 0.82 -4.04
C ASP A 39 -4.09 -0.71 -3.86
N ASP A 40 -5.08 -1.27 -3.15
CA ASP A 40 -5.24 -2.72 -2.98
C ASP A 40 -5.35 -3.45 -4.32
N LEU A 41 -6.18 -2.94 -5.24
CA LEU A 41 -6.30 -3.51 -6.57
C LEU A 41 -4.99 -3.42 -7.35
N GLN A 42 -4.28 -2.29 -7.27
CA GLN A 42 -2.98 -2.13 -7.91
C GLN A 42 -1.98 -3.16 -7.39
N TYR A 43 -1.84 -3.32 -6.07
CA TYR A 43 -0.94 -4.31 -5.48
C TYR A 43 -1.39 -5.75 -5.74
N TYR A 44 -2.70 -6.02 -5.74
CA TYR A 44 -3.25 -7.34 -6.04
C TYR A 44 -2.79 -7.84 -7.41
N TYR A 45 -2.79 -6.99 -8.44
CA TYR A 45 -2.31 -7.34 -9.78
C TYR A 45 -0.80 -7.16 -9.95
N ALA A 46 -0.18 -6.18 -9.31
CA ALA A 46 1.25 -5.91 -9.49
C ALA A 46 2.14 -6.95 -8.77
N ALA A 47 1.76 -7.37 -7.55
CA ALA A 47 2.58 -8.23 -6.70
C ALA A 47 1.78 -9.32 -5.95
N GLY A 48 0.46 -9.26 -5.96
CA GLY A 48 -0.42 -10.24 -5.34
C GLY A 48 -0.87 -11.35 -6.29
N TYR A 49 -1.90 -12.09 -5.89
CA TYR A 49 -2.40 -13.27 -6.61
C TYR A 49 -3.19 -12.97 -7.89
N GLY A 50 -3.34 -11.69 -8.26
CA GLY A 50 -4.10 -11.27 -9.44
C GLY A 50 -3.46 -11.66 -10.78
N ILE A 51 -2.17 -12.02 -10.78
CA ILE A 51 -1.46 -12.56 -11.94
C ILE A 51 -0.78 -13.87 -11.53
N GLU A 52 -0.91 -14.91 -12.35
CA GLU A 52 -0.39 -16.26 -12.04
C GLU A 52 1.11 -16.28 -11.70
N ILE A 53 1.95 -15.49 -12.39
CA ILE A 53 3.40 -15.47 -12.13
C ILE A 53 3.74 -14.96 -10.72
N ASN A 54 2.96 -14.03 -10.19
CA ASN A 54 3.21 -13.43 -8.88
C ASN A 54 3.00 -14.44 -7.73
N LYS A 55 2.17 -15.47 -7.95
CA LYS A 55 1.96 -16.56 -7.00
C LYS A 55 3.26 -17.31 -6.70
N MET A 56 4.20 -17.34 -7.64
CA MET A 56 5.48 -18.05 -7.50
C MET A 56 6.58 -17.20 -6.85
N ILE A 57 6.45 -15.86 -6.83
CA ILE A 57 7.50 -14.97 -6.29
C ILE A 57 7.70 -15.23 -4.79
N GLY A 58 6.63 -15.54 -4.06
CA GLY A 58 6.70 -15.85 -2.63
C GLY A 58 7.27 -17.24 -2.30
N CYS A 59 7.42 -18.14 -3.29
CA CYS A 59 7.82 -19.53 -3.01
C CYS A 59 9.25 -19.62 -2.44
N PHE A 60 10.24 -19.00 -3.09
CA PHE A 60 11.63 -19.06 -2.65
C PHE A 60 11.88 -18.47 -1.25
N PRO A 61 11.40 -17.25 -0.91
CA PRO A 61 11.59 -16.73 0.45
C PRO A 61 10.81 -17.53 1.50
N MET A 62 9.67 -18.13 1.15
CA MET A 62 8.93 -18.98 2.07
C MET A 62 9.66 -20.33 2.31
N GLU A 63 10.22 -20.93 1.26
CA GLU A 63 11.07 -22.12 1.38
C GLU A 63 12.30 -21.86 2.24
N ASP A 64 12.96 -20.71 2.03
CA ASP A 64 14.11 -20.29 2.84
C ASP A 64 13.73 -20.15 4.33
N LEU A 65 12.59 -19.49 4.61
CA LEU A 65 12.06 -19.38 5.97
C LEU A 65 11.82 -20.76 6.60
N PHE A 66 11.23 -21.71 5.88
CA PHE A 66 10.98 -23.05 6.42
C PHE A 66 12.25 -23.88 6.67
N ASN A 67 13.30 -23.66 5.88
CA ASN A 67 14.52 -24.45 5.96
C ASN A 67 15.59 -23.84 6.88
N HIS A 68 15.54 -22.53 7.15
CA HIS A 68 16.59 -21.80 7.86
C HIS A 68 16.14 -21.06 9.14
N PHE A 69 14.85 -21.11 9.52
CA PHE A 69 14.35 -20.71 10.85
C PHE A 69 13.87 -21.94 11.65
#